data_AF-A0A918YVQ1-F1
#
_entry.id   AF-A0A918YVQ1-F1
#
_cell.length_a   1.000
_cell.length_b   1.000
_cell.length_c   1.000
_cell.angle_alpha   90.00
_cell.angle_beta   90.00
_cell.angle_gamma   90.00
#
_symmetry.space_group_name_H-M   'P 1'
#
loop_
_entity.id
_entity.type
_entity.pdbx_description
1 polymer ?
#
loop_
_entity_poly.entity_id
_entity_poly.type
_entity_poly.pdbx_seq_one_letter_code
_entity_poly.pdbx_strand_id
1 'polypeptide(L)'
;MKSEFVAIAQDKNVDPAAVEALARIHAAVDAYERAQTSLPARIRASQAARGAEPVRLRADEAAMLAELAQDEAAGHAAVREQLRALATAQEVVGALAFALENDLPAARAMLRHAGPERPLFEELIALEETALASMQAYLEAFADE
;
A
#
# COMPACT_ATOMS: atom_id res chain seq x y z
N MET A 1 1.26 6.31 -4.20
CA MET A 1 0.15 5.93 -5.13
C MET A 1 -1.17 5.88 -4.36
N LYS A 2 -1.31 5.01 -3.36
CA LYS A 2 -2.41 5.02 -2.40
C LYS A 2 -2.50 6.37 -1.67
N SER A 3 -1.36 7.01 -1.35
CA SER A 3 -1.31 8.38 -0.81
C SER A 3 -1.92 9.42 -1.76
N GLU A 4 -1.60 9.34 -3.05
CA GLU A 4 -2.17 10.22 -4.09
C GLU A 4 -3.69 10.07 -4.19
N PHE A 5 -4.23 8.87 -3.95
CA PHE A 5 -5.67 8.63 -3.96
C PHE A 5 -6.36 9.27 -2.76
N VAL A 6 -5.71 9.28 -1.60
CA VAL A 6 -6.23 10.02 -0.43
C VAL A 6 -6.21 11.53 -0.69
N ALA A 7 -5.21 12.06 -1.40
CA ALA A 7 -5.20 13.45 -1.82
C ALA A 7 -6.39 13.79 -2.76
N ILE A 8 -6.72 12.89 -3.70
CA ILE A 8 -7.93 13.03 -4.54
C ILE A 8 -9.21 13.06 -3.68
N ALA A 9 -9.28 12.25 -2.62
CA ALA A 9 -10.41 12.26 -1.69
C ALA A 9 -10.50 13.60 -0.91
N GLN A 10 -9.36 14.18 -0.52
CA GLN A 10 -9.31 15.49 0.14
C GLN A 10 -9.83 16.60 -0.77
N ASP A 11 -9.43 16.63 -2.04
CA ASP A 11 -9.87 17.64 -3.02
C ASP A 11 -11.39 17.58 -3.27
N LYS A 12 -12.02 16.42 -3.05
CA LYS A 12 -13.46 16.19 -3.20
C LYS A 12 -14.26 16.51 -1.94
N ASN A 13 -13.62 16.81 -0.81
CA ASN A 13 -14.30 17.03 0.46
C ASN A 13 -14.11 18.46 0.96
N VAL A 14 -15.20 19.08 1.42
CA VAL A 14 -15.20 20.46 1.95
C VAL A 14 -15.47 20.51 3.45
N ASP A 15 -15.86 19.38 4.07
CA ASP A 15 -16.02 19.29 5.51
C ASP A 15 -14.64 19.27 6.21
N PRO A 16 -14.34 20.23 7.10
CA PRO A 16 -13.08 20.25 7.84
C PRO A 16 -12.80 18.97 8.65
N ALA A 17 -13.83 18.34 9.23
CA ALA A 17 -13.63 17.13 10.03
C ALA A 17 -13.24 15.94 9.14
N ALA A 18 -13.90 15.79 7.99
CA ALA A 18 -13.54 14.80 6.99
C ALA A 18 -12.14 15.05 6.40
N VAL A 19 -11.77 16.31 6.11
CA VAL A 19 -10.43 16.67 5.62
C VAL A 19 -9.34 16.29 6.63
N GLU A 20 -9.55 16.52 7.92
CA GLU A 20 -8.62 16.12 8.98
C GLU A 20 -8.48 14.58 9.06
N ALA A 21 -9.59 13.86 8.97
CA ALA A 21 -9.59 12.40 8.94
C ALA A 21 -8.85 11.84 7.71
N LEU A 22 -9.07 12.44 6.54
CA LEU A 22 -8.34 12.09 5.31
C LEU A 22 -6.85 12.41 5.43
N ALA A 23 -6.45 13.48 6.13
CA ALA A 23 -5.03 13.76 6.38
C ALA A 23 -4.36 12.68 7.25
N ARG A 24 -5.08 12.13 8.24
CA ARG A 24 -4.61 10.98 9.02
C ARG A 24 -4.46 9.73 8.16
N ILE A 25 -5.45 9.44 7.30
CA ILE A 25 -5.37 8.32 6.35
C ILE A 25 -4.16 8.51 5.43
N HIS A 26 -3.96 9.71 4.89
CA HIS A 26 -2.84 10.01 4.00
C HIS A 26 -1.50 9.71 4.67
N ALA A 27 -1.31 10.16 5.92
CA ALA A 27 -0.08 9.90 6.68
C ALA A 27 0.15 8.40 6.93
N ALA A 28 -0.90 7.64 7.29
CA ALA A 28 -0.80 6.20 7.52
C ALA A 28 -0.44 5.44 6.23
N VAL A 29 -1.11 5.79 5.13
CA VAL A 29 -0.86 5.19 3.81
C VAL A 29 0.54 5.52 3.30
N ASP A 30 0.98 6.77 3.43
CA ASP A 30 2.32 7.22 3.02
C ASP A 30 3.43 6.49 3.82
N ALA A 31 3.22 6.24 5.12
CA ALA A 31 4.12 5.41 5.91
C ALA A 31 4.20 3.96 5.40
N TYR A 32 3.04 3.34 5.12
CA TYR A 32 2.98 2.01 4.52
C TYR A 32 3.69 1.94 3.15
N GLU A 33 3.41 2.89 2.26
CA GLU A 33 4.02 2.90 0.92
C GLU A 33 5.54 3.08 0.95
N ARG A 34 6.06 3.92 1.86
CA ARG A 34 7.51 4.05 2.07
C ARG A 34 8.13 2.76 2.60
N ALA A 35 7.48 2.09 3.54
CA ALA A 35 7.95 0.80 4.05
C ALA A 35 7.96 -0.26 2.94
N GLN A 36 6.89 -0.35 2.15
CA GLN A 36 6.76 -1.26 1.01
C GLN A 36 7.86 -1.01 -0.03
N THR A 37 8.06 0.24 -0.43
CA THR A 37 9.06 0.64 -1.46
C THR A 37 10.49 0.34 -0.99
N SER A 38 10.77 0.55 0.29
CA SER A 38 12.11 0.34 0.85
C SER A 38 12.39 -1.12 1.24
N LEU A 39 11.36 -1.98 1.36
CA LEU A 39 11.49 -3.35 1.83
C LEU A 39 12.54 -4.17 1.06
N PRO A 40 12.60 -4.18 -0.28
CA PRO A 40 13.63 -4.94 -1.01
C PRO A 40 15.07 -4.47 -0.72
N ALA A 41 15.28 -3.18 -0.47
CA ALA A 41 16.59 -2.66 -0.07
C ALA A 41 16.94 -3.08 1.37
N ARG A 42 15.97 -3.03 2.29
CA ARG A 42 16.13 -3.45 3.69
C ARG A 42 16.42 -4.96 3.79
N ILE A 43 15.74 -5.80 3.00
CA ILE A 43 16.01 -7.23 2.90
C ILE A 43 17.45 -7.47 2.42
N ARG A 44 17.86 -6.81 1.33
CA ARG A 44 19.24 -6.95 0.80
C ARG A 44 20.30 -6.52 1.81
N ALA A 45 20.07 -5.43 2.55
CA ALA A 45 20.98 -4.98 3.60
C ALA A 45 21.06 -6.01 4.75
N SER A 46 19.91 -6.58 5.16
CA SER A 46 19.81 -7.62 6.18
C SER A 46 20.57 -8.89 5.77
N GLN A 47 20.43 -9.31 4.51
CA GLN A 47 21.14 -10.44 3.91
C GLN A 47 22.65 -10.20 3.84
N ALA A 48 23.07 -9.03 3.34
CA ALA A 48 24.48 -8.65 3.23
C ALA A 48 25.17 -8.60 4.60
N ALA A 49 24.50 -8.07 5.63
CA ALA A 49 25.01 -8.04 7.00
C ALA A 49 25.26 -9.45 7.59
N ARG A 50 24.58 -10.47 7.05
CA ARG A 50 24.78 -11.89 7.43
C ARG A 50 25.69 -12.65 6.46
N GLY A 51 26.31 -11.96 5.50
CA GLY A 51 27.21 -12.57 4.51
C GLY A 51 26.50 -13.44 3.47
N ALA A 52 25.19 -13.27 3.26
CA ALA A 52 24.50 -13.98 2.18
C ALA A 52 24.96 -13.47 0.81
N GLU A 53 25.15 -14.39 -0.14
CA GLU A 53 25.52 -14.00 -1.50
C GLU A 53 24.37 -13.24 -2.18
N PRO A 54 24.67 -12.21 -3.00
CA PRO A 54 23.65 -11.51 -3.76
C PRO A 54 22.92 -12.46 -4.71
N VAL A 55 21.59 -12.43 -4.69
CA VAL A 55 20.77 -13.13 -5.69
C VAL A 55 21.07 -12.55 -7.07
N ARG A 56 21.54 -13.40 -7.99
CA ARG A 56 21.75 -13.06 -9.39
C ARG A 56 20.69 -13.74 -10.23
N LEU A 57 19.85 -12.92 -10.85
CA LEU A 57 18.85 -13.38 -11.81
C LEU A 57 19.51 -13.67 -13.14
N ARG A 58 19.04 -14.70 -13.85
CA ARG A 58 19.37 -14.90 -15.26
C ARG A 58 18.70 -13.81 -16.10
N ALA A 59 19.21 -13.59 -17.31
CA ALA A 59 18.74 -12.50 -18.17
C ALA A 59 17.25 -12.63 -18.54
N ASP A 60 16.78 -13.86 -18.77
CA ASP A 60 15.37 -14.20 -19.02
C ASP A 60 14.48 -13.94 -17.80
N GLU A 61 14.94 -14.32 -16.60
CA GLU A 61 14.22 -14.07 -15.35
C GLU A 61 14.12 -12.57 -15.04
N ALA A 62 15.20 -11.81 -15.28
CA ALA A 62 15.21 -10.37 -15.12
C ALA A 62 14.27 -9.68 -16.12
N ALA A 63 14.20 -10.16 -17.37
CA ALA A 63 13.28 -9.64 -18.37
C ALA A 63 11.82 -9.91 -18.00
N MET A 64 11.50 -11.13 -17.53
CA MET A 64 10.16 -11.49 -17.07
C MET A 64 9.72 -10.64 -15.86
N LEU A 65 10.62 -10.38 -14.91
CA LEU A 65 10.31 -9.49 -13.79
C LEU A 65 10.10 -8.03 -14.23
N ALA A 66 10.85 -7.57 -15.23
CA ALA A 66 10.66 -6.24 -15.78
C ALA A 66 9.31 -6.10 -16.51
N GLU A 67 8.87 -7.13 -17.22
CA GLU A 67 7.55 -7.19 -17.86
C GLU A 67 6.43 -7.18 -16.82
N LEU A 68 6.53 -8.03 -15.78
CA LEU A 68 5.58 -8.04 -14.66
C LEU A 68 5.48 -6.67 -13.98
N ALA A 69 6.62 -6.00 -13.76
CA ALA A 69 6.63 -4.66 -13.17
C ALA A 69 5.98 -3.60 -14.09
N GLN A 70 6.10 -3.75 -15.40
CA GLN A 70 5.44 -2.87 -16.37
C GLN A 70 3.92 -3.10 -16.39
N ASP A 71 3.48 -4.36 -16.38
CA ASP A 71 2.07 -4.73 -16.32
C ASP A 71 1.43 -4.22 -15.03
N GLU A 72 2.13 -4.36 -13.91
CA GLU A 72 1.69 -3.83 -12.62
C GLU A 72 1.58 -2.30 -12.66
N ALA A 73 2.58 -1.60 -13.22
CA ALA A 73 2.53 -0.15 -13.39
C ALA A 73 1.38 0.30 -14.31
N ALA A 74 1.07 -0.45 -15.37
CA ALA A 74 -0.06 -0.18 -16.26
C ALA A 74 -1.39 -0.41 -15.55
N GLY A 75 -1.52 -1.48 -14.77
CA GLY A 75 -2.68 -1.75 -13.91
C GLY A 75 -2.90 -0.61 -12.90
N HIS A 76 -1.84 -0.14 -12.25
CA HIS A 76 -1.89 1.00 -11.34
C HIS A 76 -2.34 2.30 -12.02
N ALA A 77 -1.90 2.55 -13.25
CA ALA A 77 -2.35 3.70 -14.02
C ALA A 77 -3.86 3.61 -14.33
N ALA A 78 -4.37 2.43 -14.67
CA ALA A 78 -5.79 2.21 -14.93
C ALA A 78 -6.64 2.42 -13.66
N VAL A 79 -6.19 1.90 -12.51
CA VAL A 79 -6.87 2.11 -11.23
C VAL A 79 -6.89 3.59 -10.84
N ARG A 80 -5.81 4.35 -11.08
CA ARG A 80 -5.77 5.80 -10.84
C ARG A 80 -6.85 6.54 -11.62
N GLU A 81 -7.01 6.24 -12.92
CA GLU A 81 -8.03 6.88 -13.74
C GLU A 81 -9.45 6.50 -13.29
N GLN A 82 -9.67 5.26 -12.87
CA GLN A 82 -10.95 4.83 -12.30
C GLN A 82 -11.27 5.56 -10.99
N LEU A 83 -10.30 5.70 -10.08
CA LEU A 83 -10.50 6.41 -8.81
C LEU A 83 -10.77 7.91 -9.01
N ARG A 84 -10.19 8.55 -10.04
CA ARG A 84 -10.50 9.94 -10.40
C ARG A 84 -11.95 10.12 -10.84
N ALA A 85 -12.52 9.10 -11.49
CA ALA A 85 -13.90 9.09 -11.96
C ALA A 85 -14.94 8.86 -10.85
N LEU A 86 -14.53 8.46 -9.64
CA LEU A 86 -15.43 8.32 -8.49
C LEU A 86 -15.99 9.68 -8.06
N ALA A 87 -17.25 9.70 -7.63
CA ALA A 87 -18.01 10.90 -7.31
C ALA A 87 -17.64 11.48 -5.95
N THR A 88 -17.34 10.65 -4.93
CA THR A 88 -17.13 11.10 -3.54
C THR A 88 -15.82 10.64 -2.92
N ALA A 89 -15.42 11.30 -1.82
CA ALA A 89 -14.26 10.90 -1.02
C ALA A 89 -14.44 9.51 -0.39
N GLN A 90 -15.67 9.17 0.01
CA GLN A 90 -16.03 7.86 0.57
C GLN A 90 -15.84 6.74 -0.43
N GLU A 91 -16.22 6.94 -1.69
CA GLU A 91 -16.00 5.93 -2.74
C GLU A 91 -14.51 5.67 -2.95
N VAL A 92 -13.69 6.73 -2.96
CA VAL A 92 -12.23 6.59 -3.09
C VAL A 92 -11.65 5.85 -1.89
N VAL A 93 -11.98 6.25 -0.66
CA VAL A 93 -11.50 5.60 0.57
C VAL A 93 -12.00 4.15 0.66
N GLY A 94 -13.25 3.88 0.29
CA GLY A 94 -13.85 2.55 0.27
C GLY A 94 -13.15 1.60 -0.70
N ALA A 95 -12.81 2.07 -1.90
CA ALA A 95 -12.04 1.29 -2.86
C ALA A 95 -10.64 0.93 -2.33
N LEU A 96 -9.98 1.85 -1.61
CA LEU A 96 -8.67 1.60 -1.01
C LEU A 96 -8.76 0.62 0.16
N ALA A 97 -9.75 0.79 1.04
CA ALA A 97 -9.97 -0.11 2.17
C ALA A 97 -10.20 -1.53 1.68
N PHE A 98 -11.05 -1.70 0.66
CA PHE A 98 -11.29 -2.99 0.02
C PHE A 98 -10.01 -3.61 -0.53
N ALA A 99 -9.17 -2.84 -1.24
CA ALA A 99 -7.91 -3.36 -1.78
C ALA A 99 -6.98 -3.86 -0.66
N LEU A 100 -6.75 -3.05 0.38
CA LEU A 100 -5.89 -3.43 1.52
C LEU A 100 -6.45 -4.65 2.29
N GLU A 101 -7.77 -4.72 2.47
CA GLU A 101 -8.42 -5.84 3.14
C GLU A 101 -8.22 -7.17 2.39
N ASN A 102 -8.23 -7.14 1.05
CA ASN A 102 -7.98 -8.32 0.22
C ASN A 102 -6.51 -8.72 0.16
N ASP A 103 -5.58 -7.77 0.30
CA ASP A 103 -4.13 -8.02 0.27
C ASP A 103 -3.62 -8.60 1.61
N LEU A 104 -4.22 -8.19 2.73
CA LEU A 104 -3.75 -8.52 4.08
C LEU A 104 -3.65 -10.04 4.37
N PRO A 105 -4.59 -10.91 3.97
CA PRO A 105 -4.45 -12.35 4.13
C PRO A 105 -3.22 -12.93 3.42
N ALA A 106 -2.91 -12.44 2.22
CA ALA A 106 -1.74 -12.86 1.46
C ALA A 106 -0.46 -12.38 2.14
N ALA A 107 -0.40 -11.12 2.59
CA ALA A 107 0.73 -10.58 3.34
C ALA A 107 0.99 -11.40 4.63
N ARG A 108 -0.06 -11.71 5.41
CA ARG A 108 0.03 -12.56 6.61
C ARG A 108 0.46 -13.99 6.28
N ALA A 109 0.05 -14.53 5.13
CA ALA A 109 0.49 -15.84 4.69
C ALA A 109 2.00 -15.87 4.38
N MET A 110 2.55 -14.80 3.80
CA MET A 110 3.97 -14.66 3.50
C MET A 110 4.86 -14.63 4.76
N LEU A 111 4.35 -14.15 5.90
CA LEU A 111 5.08 -14.17 7.18
C LEU A 111 5.60 -15.55 7.57
N ARG A 112 4.88 -16.62 7.20
CA ARG A 112 5.29 -18.01 7.50
C ARG A 112 6.59 -18.39 6.81
N HIS A 113 6.95 -17.69 5.73
CA HIS A 113 8.13 -17.96 4.91
C HIS A 113 9.18 -16.84 5.02
N ALA A 114 8.94 -15.82 5.86
CA ALA A 114 9.77 -14.63 5.94
C ALA A 114 11.15 -14.83 6.58
N GLY A 115 11.38 -15.98 7.25
CA GLY A 115 12.70 -16.31 7.80
C GLY A 115 13.27 -15.21 8.72
N PRO A 116 14.57 -14.88 8.61
CA PRO A 116 15.20 -13.79 9.37
C PRO A 116 14.62 -12.39 9.12
N GLU A 117 13.98 -12.18 7.98
CA GLU A 117 13.37 -10.91 7.58
C GLU A 117 11.98 -10.69 8.20
N ARG A 118 11.46 -11.68 8.93
CA ARG A 118 10.14 -11.63 9.57
C ARG A 118 9.80 -10.29 10.25
N PRO A 119 10.67 -9.65 11.05
CA PRO A 119 10.35 -8.35 11.66
C PRO A 119 10.04 -7.24 10.65
N LEU A 120 10.66 -7.26 9.46
CA LEU A 120 10.41 -6.28 8.39
C LEU A 120 9.02 -6.47 7.79
N PHE A 121 8.58 -7.72 7.64
CA PHE A 121 7.24 -8.03 7.16
C PHE A 121 6.17 -7.78 8.23
N GLU A 122 6.46 -8.04 9.50
CA GLU A 122 5.56 -7.71 10.63
C GLU A 122 5.35 -6.19 10.75
N GLU A 123 6.39 -5.39 10.57
CA GLU A 123 6.28 -3.93 10.49
C GLU A 123 5.38 -3.49 9.31
N LEU A 124 5.58 -4.06 8.12
CA LEU A 124 4.78 -3.71 6.94
C LEU A 124 3.30 -4.02 7.17
N ILE A 125 2.97 -5.19 7.73
CA ILE A 125 1.61 -5.60 8.04
C ILE A 125 0.98 -4.69 9.10
N ALA A 126 1.72 -4.30 10.14
CA ALA A 126 1.21 -3.38 11.14
C ALA A 126 0.89 -1.98 10.56
N LEU A 127 1.70 -1.50 9.62
CA LEU A 127 1.43 -0.24 8.90
C LEU A 127 0.19 -0.37 7.99
N GLU A 128 0.04 -1.50 7.31
CA GLU A 128 -1.13 -1.81 6.48
C GLU A 128 -2.42 -1.85 7.31
N GLU A 129 -2.39 -2.55 8.45
CA GLU A 129 -3.51 -2.63 9.40
C GLU A 129 -3.87 -1.25 9.95
N THR A 130 -2.88 -0.41 10.24
CA THR A 130 -3.09 0.97 10.71
C THR A 130 -3.76 1.82 9.63
N ALA A 131 -3.33 1.69 8.37
CA ALA A 131 -3.93 2.39 7.24
C ALA A 131 -5.38 1.93 7.02
N LEU A 132 -5.63 0.62 7.03
CA LEU A 132 -6.96 0.04 6.87
C LEU A 132 -7.90 0.48 8.00
N ALA A 133 -7.47 0.41 9.25
CA ALA A 133 -8.26 0.86 10.40
C ALA A 133 -8.61 2.35 10.32
N SER A 134 -7.68 3.19 9.84
CA SER A 134 -7.94 4.62 9.64
C SER A 134 -8.99 4.87 8.55
N MET A 135 -8.97 4.08 7.47
CA MET A 135 -9.98 4.16 6.40
C MET A 135 -11.35 3.68 6.88
N GLN A 136 -11.40 2.58 7.63
CA GLN A 136 -12.65 2.04 8.20
C GLN A 136 -13.29 3.05 9.17
N ALA A 137 -12.49 3.65 10.06
CA ALA A 137 -12.98 4.69 10.97
C ALA A 137 -13.56 5.91 10.23
N TYR A 138 -12.95 6.31 9.10
CA TYR A 138 -13.51 7.36 8.25
C TYR A 138 -14.84 6.94 7.62
N LEU A 139 -14.90 5.75 7.02
CA LEU A 139 -16.12 5.27 6.37
C LEU A 139 -17.28 5.14 7.36
N GLU A 140 -17.01 4.68 8.59
CA GLU A 140 -18.01 4.62 9.67
C GLU A 140 -18.47 6.01 10.12
N ALA A 141 -17.57 6.99 10.19
CA ALA A 141 -17.90 8.33 10.65
C ALA A 141 -18.70 9.16 9.62
N PHE A 142 -18.55 8.85 8.32
CA PHE A 142 -19.09 9.64 7.21
C PHE A 142 -19.97 8.80 6.26
N ALA A 143 -20.61 7.73 6.76
CA ALA A 143 -21.44 6.81 5.98
C ALA A 143 -22.79 7.39 5.51
N ASP A 144 -23.29 8.43 6.18
CA ASP A 144 -24.66 8.96 6.05
C ASP A 144 -24.75 10.40 5.50
N GLU A 145 -23.65 10.96 4.98
CA GLU A 145 -23.63 12.28 4.29
C GLU A 145 -23.88 12.15 2.78
#